data_AF-A0A3D0DD14-F1
#
_entry.id   AF-A0A3D0DD14-F1
#
_cell.length_a   1.000
_cell.length_b   1.000
_cell.length_c   1.000
_cell.angle_alpha   90.00
_cell.angle_beta   90.00
_cell.angle_gamma   90.00
#
_symmetry.space_group_name_H-M   'P 1'
#
loop_
_entity.id
_entity.type
_entity.pdbx_description
1 polymer ?
#
loop_
_entity_poly.entity_id
_entity_poly.type
_entity_poly.pdbx_seq_one_letter_code
_entity_poly.pdbx_strand_id
1 'polypeptide(L)'
;MDLWKQAEDGIKNFLSSDGKYSINRLAGIVTVTDHKKNLILVDGFIQTLKESLNRQVLIEAEVVEVTLEQGQSWGIDWSTVQSVLIGKKNVNFVGSQNLGLPGSVLQFTASEHSSDVVLDVLGKFGDVNVLSKPRLSVMNGQTALINMGKVLTYWELTGVAAGSEVGQAVIYPTQKTVMLGLTMGVTPYISADDHVTMQVLPIVTDA
;
A
#
# COMPACT_ATOMS: atom_id res chain seq x y z
N MET A 1 -13.68 -20.52 -4.23
CA MET A 1 -13.91 -21.75 -5.00
C MET A 1 -13.58 -22.94 -4.11
N ASP A 2 -14.43 -23.97 -4.02
CA ASP A 2 -14.09 -25.20 -3.27
C ASP A 2 -13.25 -26.11 -4.18
N LEU A 3 -11.93 -26.13 -3.95
CA LEU A 3 -10.98 -26.96 -4.69
C LEU A 3 -11.37 -28.45 -4.70
N TRP A 4 -11.89 -28.95 -3.57
CA TRP A 4 -12.28 -30.35 -3.44
C TRP A 4 -13.48 -30.69 -4.28
N LYS A 5 -14.42 -29.75 -4.43
CA LYS A 5 -15.58 -29.91 -5.30
C LYS A 5 -15.14 -29.97 -6.77
N GLN A 6 -14.21 -29.12 -7.18
CA GLN A 6 -13.68 -29.14 -8.55
C GLN A 6 -12.90 -30.42 -8.85
N ALA A 7 -12.11 -30.91 -7.90
CA ALA A 7 -11.43 -32.20 -8.02
C ALA A 7 -12.43 -33.36 -8.12
N GLU A 8 -13.49 -33.36 -7.29
CA GLU A 8 -14.55 -34.37 -7.34
C GLU A 8 -15.29 -34.38 -8.67
N ASP A 9 -15.70 -33.22 -9.16
CA ASP A 9 -16.41 -33.08 -10.44
C ASP A 9 -15.51 -33.52 -11.62
N GLY A 10 -14.21 -33.19 -11.56
CA GLY A 10 -13.22 -33.67 -12.53
C GLY A 10 -13.08 -35.18 -12.54
N ILE A 11 -12.96 -35.81 -11.36
CA ILE A 11 -12.85 -37.28 -11.24
C ILE A 11 -14.12 -37.94 -11.81
N LYS A 12 -15.32 -37.44 -11.47
CA LYS A 12 -16.60 -37.99 -11.94
C LYS A 12 -16.69 -38.05 -13.46
N ASN A 13 -16.18 -37.04 -14.17
CA ASN A 13 -16.23 -37.00 -15.63
C ASN A 13 -15.38 -38.09 -16.30
N PHE A 14 -14.37 -38.63 -15.62
CA PHE A 14 -13.49 -39.68 -16.14
C PHE A 14 -13.86 -41.09 -15.66
N LEU A 15 -14.86 -41.22 -14.77
CA LEU A 15 -15.30 -42.52 -14.25
C LEU A 15 -16.18 -43.29 -15.26
N SER A 16 -16.06 -44.61 -15.26
CA SER A 16 -17.02 -45.51 -15.91
C SER A 16 -18.31 -45.65 -15.10
N SER A 17 -19.31 -46.31 -15.69
CA SER A 17 -20.57 -46.64 -15.01
C SER A 17 -20.39 -47.46 -13.72
N ASP A 18 -19.33 -48.28 -13.66
CA ASP A 18 -19.04 -49.16 -12.51
C ASP A 18 -17.93 -48.60 -11.61
N GLY A 19 -17.37 -47.44 -11.96
CA GLY A 19 -16.29 -46.79 -11.24
C GLY A 19 -16.72 -46.32 -9.85
N LYS A 20 -15.81 -46.47 -8.87
CA LYS A 20 -16.01 -46.00 -7.49
C LYS A 20 -14.93 -45.02 -7.11
N TYR A 21 -15.29 -43.97 -6.40
CA TYR A 21 -14.34 -43.01 -5.84
C TYR A 21 -14.67 -42.73 -4.37
N SER A 22 -13.66 -42.36 -3.60
CA SER A 22 -13.79 -41.90 -2.23
C SER A 22 -12.77 -40.80 -1.97
N ILE A 23 -13.23 -39.69 -1.38
CA ILE A 23 -12.39 -38.54 -1.06
C ILE A 23 -12.44 -38.34 0.45
N ASN A 24 -11.29 -38.49 1.10
CA ASN A 24 -11.10 -38.07 2.48
C ASN A 24 -10.36 -36.72 2.50
N ARG A 25 -11.13 -35.63 2.58
CA ARG A 25 -10.60 -34.25 2.57
C ARG A 25 -9.69 -33.97 3.77
N LEU A 26 -9.96 -34.57 4.94
CA LEU A 26 -9.16 -34.38 6.15
C LEU A 26 -7.79 -35.06 6.05
N ALA A 27 -7.76 -36.25 5.44
CA ALA A 27 -6.52 -37.01 5.24
C ALA A 27 -5.78 -36.61 3.94
N GLY A 28 -6.40 -35.82 3.06
CA GLY A 28 -5.85 -35.51 1.73
C GLY A 28 -5.76 -36.74 0.81
N ILE A 29 -6.57 -37.77 1.05
CA ILE A 29 -6.52 -39.04 0.31
C ILE A 29 -7.68 -39.10 -0.67
N VAL A 30 -7.36 -39.43 -1.92
CA VAL A 30 -8.33 -39.73 -2.97
C VAL A 30 -8.11 -41.17 -3.41
N THR A 31 -9.14 -42.00 -3.26
CA THR A 31 -9.12 -43.41 -3.70
C THR A 31 -10.05 -43.55 -4.88
N VAL A 32 -9.55 -44.09 -5.99
CA VAL A 32 -10.33 -44.32 -7.22
C VAL A 32 -10.14 -45.77 -7.67
N THR A 33 -11.25 -46.43 -7.96
CA THR A 33 -11.31 -47.80 -8.44
C THR A 33 -12.09 -47.83 -9.74
N ASP A 34 -11.42 -48.14 -10.84
CA ASP A 34 -12.01 -48.21 -12.18
C ASP A 34 -11.13 -49.07 -13.10
N HIS A 35 -11.51 -49.20 -14.38
CA HIS A 35 -10.71 -49.79 -15.42
C HIS A 35 -9.39 -49.03 -15.63
N LYS A 36 -8.35 -49.77 -16.06
CA LYS A 36 -7.01 -49.23 -16.29
C LYS A 36 -6.98 -47.95 -17.13
N LYS A 37 -7.83 -47.86 -18.17
CA LYS A 37 -7.88 -46.69 -19.05
C LYS A 37 -8.32 -45.43 -18.29
N ASN A 38 -9.34 -45.53 -17.44
CA ASN A 38 -9.87 -44.41 -16.68
C ASN A 38 -8.93 -44.01 -15.54
N LEU A 39 -8.28 -44.98 -14.89
CA LEU A 39 -7.27 -44.70 -13.87
C LEU A 39 -6.10 -43.86 -14.43
N ILE A 40 -5.66 -44.11 -15.66
CA ILE A 40 -4.61 -43.31 -16.31
C ILE A 40 -5.09 -41.87 -16.55
N LEU A 41 -6.34 -41.68 -16.99
CA LEU A 41 -6.91 -40.35 -17.21
C LEU A 41 -7.05 -39.57 -15.91
N VAL A 42 -7.55 -40.22 -14.86
CA VAL A 42 -7.70 -39.63 -13.53
C VAL A 42 -6.33 -39.28 -12.93
N ASP A 43 -5.33 -40.17 -13.03
CA ASP A 43 -3.97 -39.89 -12.56
C ASP A 43 -3.37 -38.67 -13.27
N GLY A 44 -3.45 -38.60 -14.60
CA GLY A 44 -2.98 -37.45 -15.37
C GLY A 44 -3.69 -36.14 -15.01
N PHE A 45 -5.01 -36.19 -14.80
CA PHE A 45 -5.78 -35.04 -14.32
C PHE A 45 -5.31 -34.56 -12.94
N ILE A 46 -5.17 -35.48 -11.99
CA ILE A 46 -4.72 -35.17 -10.62
C ILE A 46 -3.29 -34.63 -10.61
N GLN A 47 -2.39 -35.19 -11.41
CA GLN A 47 -1.02 -34.68 -11.53
C GLN A 47 -1.01 -33.25 -12.06
N THR A 48 -1.73 -32.98 -13.16
CA THR A 48 -1.85 -31.63 -13.72
C THR A 48 -2.45 -30.64 -12.72
N LEU A 49 -3.48 -31.05 -11.99
CA LEU A 49 -4.12 -30.23 -10.97
C LEU A 49 -3.15 -29.91 -9.83
N LYS A 50 -2.43 -30.92 -9.32
CA LYS A 50 -1.41 -30.73 -8.28
C LYS A 50 -0.29 -29.80 -8.73
N GLU A 51 0.20 -29.96 -9.95
CA GLU A 51 1.23 -29.08 -10.52
C GLU A 51 0.73 -27.63 -10.58
N SER A 52 -0.48 -27.41 -11.09
CA SER A 52 -1.05 -26.07 -11.17
C SER A 52 -1.22 -25.42 -9.79
N LEU A 53 -1.68 -26.17 -8.78
CA LEU A 53 -1.91 -25.66 -7.43
C LEU A 53 -0.63 -25.41 -6.63
N ASN A 54 0.43 -26.18 -6.89
CA ASN A 54 1.71 -26.05 -6.20
C ASN A 54 2.60 -24.93 -6.76
N ARG A 55 2.19 -24.25 -7.83
CA ARG A 55 2.91 -23.06 -8.32
C ARG A 55 2.89 -21.98 -7.26
N GLN A 56 4.05 -21.38 -7.01
CA GLN A 56 4.24 -20.31 -6.03
C GLN A 56 4.83 -19.10 -6.74
N VAL A 57 4.45 -17.92 -6.27
CA VAL A 57 5.01 -16.65 -6.74
C VAL A 57 5.45 -15.82 -5.54
N LEU A 58 6.63 -15.21 -5.64
CA LEU A 58 7.08 -14.17 -4.73
C LEU A 58 6.55 -12.83 -5.22
N ILE A 59 5.71 -12.20 -4.40
CA ILE A 59 5.14 -10.88 -4.66
C ILE A 59 5.99 -9.86 -3.91
N GLU A 60 6.52 -8.87 -4.61
CA GLU A 60 7.14 -7.67 -4.05
C GLU A 60 6.28 -6.47 -4.45
N ALA A 61 5.79 -5.71 -3.49
CA ALA A 61 5.10 -4.45 -3.76
C ALA A 61 6.03 -3.29 -3.40
N GLU A 62 5.99 -2.20 -4.17
CA GLU A 62 6.73 -0.98 -3.89
C GLU A 62 5.73 0.16 -3.73
N VAL A 63 5.69 0.75 -2.54
CA VAL A 63 4.80 1.85 -2.20
C VAL A 63 5.63 3.10 -1.99
N VAL A 64 5.30 4.15 -2.75
CA VAL A 64 5.98 5.45 -2.71
C VAL A 64 4.97 6.49 -2.23
N GLU A 65 5.26 7.11 -1.09
CA GLU A 65 4.48 8.23 -0.56
C GLU A 65 5.15 9.54 -0.96
N VAL A 66 4.34 10.49 -1.44
CA VAL A 66 4.83 11.81 -1.86
C VAL A 66 4.18 12.87 -1.00
N THR A 67 4.95 13.39 -0.04
CA THR A 67 4.53 14.54 0.76
C THR A 67 4.94 15.81 0.04
N LEU A 68 3.96 16.59 -0.44
CA LEU A 68 4.22 17.93 -0.97
C LEU A 68 4.22 18.95 0.17
N GLU A 69 5.41 19.38 0.61
CA GLU A 69 5.52 20.60 1.42
C GLU A 69 5.34 21.83 0.52
N GLN A 70 4.10 22.20 0.22
CA GLN A 70 3.79 23.53 -0.31
C GLN A 70 3.62 24.50 0.84
N GLY A 71 4.65 25.27 1.17
CA GLY A 71 4.47 26.27 2.21
C GLY A 71 5.69 26.99 2.72
N GLN A 72 6.59 27.47 1.85
CA GLN A 72 7.44 28.60 2.21
C GLN A 72 7.56 29.58 1.05
N SER A 73 6.66 30.57 1.01
CA SER A 73 7.00 31.82 0.36
C SER A 73 8.02 32.50 1.26
N TRP A 74 9.30 32.26 1.01
CA TRP A 74 10.32 33.21 1.43
C TRP A 74 9.84 34.55 0.86
N GLY A 75 9.70 35.58 1.70
CA GLY A 75 9.12 36.89 1.39
C GLY A 75 9.92 37.67 0.34
N ILE A 76 10.16 37.05 -0.80
CA ILE A 76 10.82 37.57 -1.98
C ILE A 76 9.78 38.45 -2.64
N ASP A 77 10.00 39.75 -2.52
CA ASP A 77 9.23 40.73 -3.25
C ASP A 77 9.57 40.63 -4.74
N TRP A 78 8.75 39.89 -5.49
CA TRP A 78 8.92 39.66 -6.93
C TRP A 78 8.90 40.94 -7.76
N SER A 79 8.37 42.06 -7.22
CA SER A 79 8.45 43.37 -7.87
C SER A 79 9.89 43.89 -7.93
N THR A 80 10.70 43.57 -6.92
CA THR A 80 12.11 43.94 -6.83
C THR A 80 12.94 43.13 -7.83
N VAL A 81 12.66 41.83 -7.98
CA VAL A 81 13.30 40.97 -8.98
C VAL A 81 12.95 41.41 -10.41
N GLN A 82 11.69 41.77 -10.66
CA GLN A 82 11.25 42.31 -11.95
C GLN A 82 11.99 43.61 -12.33
N SER A 83 12.25 44.49 -11.35
CA SER A 83 12.95 45.76 -11.60
C SER A 83 14.41 45.58 -12.03
N VAL A 84 15.06 44.49 -11.60
CA VAL A 84 16.44 44.13 -11.99
C VAL A 84 16.48 43.53 -13.40
N LEU A 85 15.48 42.71 -13.76
CA LEU A 85 15.39 42.05 -15.06
C LEU A 85 14.97 42.98 -16.21
N ILE A 86 14.16 44.01 -15.94
CA ILE A 86 13.51 44.83 -16.99
C ILE A 86 14.25 46.14 -17.33
N GLY A 87 15.42 46.41 -16.72
CA GLY A 87 16.44 47.21 -17.42
C GLY A 87 16.99 48.43 -16.69
N LYS A 88 18.05 48.22 -15.92
CA LYS A 88 19.16 49.16 -15.76
C LYS A 88 20.48 48.39 -15.72
N LYS A 89 21.45 48.81 -16.53
CA LYS A 89 22.73 48.11 -16.71
C LYS A 89 23.72 48.33 -15.55
N ASN A 90 23.44 49.27 -14.64
CA ASN A 90 24.14 49.48 -13.37
C ASN A 90 23.09 49.57 -12.24
N VAL A 91 23.04 48.56 -11.37
CA VAL A 91 22.15 48.56 -10.19
C VAL A 91 23.04 48.45 -8.95
N ASN A 92 23.11 49.52 -8.17
CA ASN A 92 23.53 49.43 -6.77
C ASN A 92 22.29 48.99 -5.98
N PHE A 93 22.28 47.73 -5.53
CA PHE A 93 21.19 47.21 -4.73
C PHE A 93 21.52 47.43 -3.25
N VAL A 94 20.72 48.24 -2.55
CA VAL A 94 20.75 48.35 -1.09
C VAL A 94 19.38 47.92 -0.58
N GLY A 95 19.28 46.70 -0.06
CA GLY A 95 18.06 46.15 0.54
C GLY A 95 18.24 46.03 2.05
N SER A 96 17.27 46.52 2.82
CA SER A 96 17.22 46.34 4.28
C SER A 96 15.98 45.56 4.66
N GLN A 97 16.14 44.40 5.30
CA GLN A 97 15.04 43.62 5.85
C GLN A 97 15.03 43.73 7.37
N ASN A 98 13.91 44.20 7.92
CA ASN A 98 13.67 44.22 9.35
C ASN A 98 13.16 42.83 9.77
N LEU A 99 13.93 42.12 10.59
CA LEU A 99 13.63 40.74 10.97
C LEU A 99 12.56 40.62 12.08
N GLY A 100 11.84 41.70 12.38
CA GLY A 100 10.82 41.71 13.43
C GLY A 100 11.37 41.69 14.85
N LEU A 101 12.70 41.79 15.04
CA LEU A 101 13.34 42.04 16.33
C LEU A 101 13.75 43.52 16.45
N PRO A 102 13.51 44.18 17.60
CA PRO A 102 13.85 45.59 17.79
C PRO A 102 15.35 45.84 17.56
N GLY A 103 15.68 46.60 16.52
CA GLY A 103 17.07 46.96 16.19
C GLY A 103 17.83 45.96 15.30
N SER A 104 17.21 44.86 14.87
CA SER A 104 17.84 43.91 13.96
C SER A 104 17.41 44.17 12.52
N VAL A 105 18.29 44.84 11.77
CA VAL A 105 18.13 45.11 10.34
C VAL A 105 19.24 44.38 9.60
N LEU A 106 18.87 43.44 8.73
CA LEU A 106 19.81 42.85 7.79
C LEU A 106 19.89 43.77 6.56
N GLN A 107 21.08 44.34 6.34
CA GLN A 107 21.33 45.21 5.19
C GLN A 107 22.28 44.51 4.21
N PHE A 108 21.84 44.35 2.97
CA PHE A 108 22.63 43.76 1.90
C PHE A 108 22.92 44.82 0.83
N THR A 109 24.20 44.93 0.46
CA THR A 109 24.66 45.79 -0.63
C THR A 109 25.26 44.92 -1.71
N ALA A 110 24.70 44.94 -2.92
CA ALA A 110 25.29 44.28 -4.08
C ALA A 110 25.64 45.34 -5.14
N SER A 111 26.91 45.35 -5.54
CA SER A 111 27.44 46.19 -6.62
C SER A 111 28.14 45.30 -7.64
N GLU A 112 27.64 45.37 -8.87
CA GLU A 112 28.11 44.70 -10.09
C GLU A 112 28.03 43.15 -10.12
N HIS A 113 27.42 42.68 -11.22
CA HIS A 113 27.39 41.31 -11.73
C HIS A 113 27.13 40.18 -10.72
N SER A 114 25.88 39.97 -10.31
CA SER A 114 25.50 38.71 -9.66
C SER A 114 24.06 38.30 -9.93
N SER A 115 23.82 37.79 -11.14
CA SER A 115 22.67 36.92 -11.44
C SER A 115 22.64 35.64 -10.59
N ASP A 116 23.74 35.31 -9.93
CA ASP A 116 23.92 34.08 -9.15
C ASP A 116 23.22 34.10 -7.78
N VAL A 117 22.90 35.27 -7.22
CA VAL A 117 22.27 35.37 -5.88
C VAL A 117 20.78 35.01 -5.89
N VAL A 118 20.12 35.17 -7.04
CA VAL A 118 18.66 34.91 -7.17
C VAL A 118 18.38 33.42 -7.46
N LEU A 119 19.36 32.69 -8.00
CA LEU A 119 19.15 31.33 -8.50
C LEU A 119 19.30 30.23 -7.43
N ASP A 120 20.03 30.48 -6.33
CA ASP A 120 20.26 29.50 -5.26
C ASP A 120 19.03 29.29 -4.34
N VAL A 121 18.10 30.26 -4.33
CA VAL A 121 16.91 30.24 -3.45
C VAL A 121 15.74 29.44 -4.03
N LEU A 122 15.72 29.20 -5.35
CA LEU A 122 14.64 28.48 -6.05
C LEU A 122 14.88 26.97 -6.18
N GLY A 123 16.08 26.48 -5.89
CA GLY A 123 16.53 25.13 -6.27
C GLY A 123 16.26 24.00 -5.27
N LYS A 124 15.64 24.25 -4.10
CA LYS A 124 15.41 23.22 -3.07
C LYS A 124 13.95 23.15 -2.66
N PHE A 125 13.12 22.47 -3.45
CA PHE A 125 11.78 22.09 -3.02
C PHE A 125 11.50 20.62 -3.35
N GLY A 126 11.20 19.85 -2.30
CA GLY A 126 10.73 18.46 -2.36
C GLY A 126 11.75 17.45 -1.86
N ASP A 127 11.79 17.21 -0.54
CA ASP A 127 12.36 15.97 -0.02
C ASP A 127 11.28 14.89 -0.12
N VAL A 128 11.48 13.94 -1.03
CA VAL A 128 10.63 12.74 -1.17
C VAL A 128 11.28 11.64 -0.35
N ASN A 129 10.57 11.11 0.65
CA ASN A 129 11.02 9.86 1.25
C ASN A 129 9.87 9.07 1.87
N VAL A 130 9.39 8.04 1.17
CA VAL A 130 8.98 6.76 1.79
C VAL A 130 9.21 5.64 0.80
N LEU A 131 9.99 4.64 1.22
CA LEU A 131 10.13 3.36 0.53
C LEU A 131 9.76 2.22 1.48
N SER A 132 8.72 1.47 1.14
CA SER A 132 8.43 0.19 1.78
C SER A 132 8.25 -0.89 0.71
N LYS A 133 9.02 -1.97 0.84
CA LYS A 133 9.05 -3.11 -0.10
C LYS A 133 8.62 -4.42 0.58
N PRO A 134 7.33 -4.61 0.94
CA PRO A 134 6.87 -5.88 1.47
C PRO A 134 7.11 -7.00 0.46
N ARG A 135 7.50 -8.16 0.98
CA ARG A 135 7.67 -9.40 0.21
C ARG A 135 6.78 -10.47 0.78
N LEU A 136 6.05 -11.18 -0.09
CA LEU A 136 5.14 -12.25 0.30
C LEU A 136 5.17 -13.37 -0.73
N SER A 137 5.43 -14.60 -0.28
CA SER A 137 5.29 -15.79 -1.14
C SER A 137 3.87 -16.34 -1.02
N VAL A 138 3.20 -16.55 -2.15
CA VAL A 138 1.80 -17.00 -2.20
C VAL A 138 1.65 -18.12 -3.24
N MET A 139 0.80 -19.10 -2.93
CA MET A 139 0.45 -20.18 -3.85
C MET A 139 -0.58 -19.73 -4.90
N ASN A 140 -0.62 -20.41 -6.04
CA ASN A 140 -1.59 -20.18 -7.09
C ASN A 140 -3.04 -20.27 -6.58
N GLY A 141 -3.85 -19.24 -6.84
CA GLY A 141 -5.26 -19.15 -6.45
C GLY A 141 -5.50 -18.89 -4.97
N GLN A 142 -4.45 -18.80 -4.14
CA GLN A 142 -4.58 -18.53 -2.71
C GLN A 142 -4.59 -17.02 -2.45
N THR A 143 -5.63 -16.51 -1.79
CA THR A 143 -5.65 -15.11 -1.36
C THR A 143 -4.71 -14.91 -0.18
N ALA A 144 -3.93 -13.83 -0.24
CA ALA A 144 -3.09 -13.38 0.85
C ALA A 144 -3.31 -11.88 1.10
N LEU A 145 -2.94 -11.41 2.29
CA LEU A 145 -3.24 -10.07 2.75
C LEU A 145 -1.94 -9.39 3.20
N ILE A 146 -1.65 -8.23 2.62
CA ILE A 146 -0.46 -7.42 2.89
C ILE A 146 -0.91 -6.19 3.68
N ASN A 147 -0.40 -6.02 4.89
CA ASN A 147 -0.66 -4.84 5.73
C ASN A 147 0.62 -4.02 5.87
N MET A 148 0.55 -2.75 5.51
CA MET A 148 1.66 -1.80 5.59
C MET A 148 1.15 -0.55 6.29
N GLY A 149 1.62 -0.29 7.50
CA GLY A 149 1.12 0.84 8.25
C GLY A 149 1.37 0.74 9.73
N LYS A 150 0.66 1.60 10.48
CA LYS A 150 0.71 1.67 11.95
C LYS A 150 -0.68 1.41 12.51
N VAL A 151 -0.75 0.66 13.60
CA VAL A 151 -2.01 0.45 14.33
C VAL A 151 -2.13 1.57 15.37
N LEU A 152 -3.11 2.46 15.19
CA LEU A 152 -3.45 3.48 16.18
C LEU A 152 -4.47 2.89 17.16
N THR A 153 -4.18 3.01 18.45
CA THR A 153 -5.09 2.63 19.52
C THR A 153 -5.69 3.89 20.13
N TYR A 154 -7.01 3.92 20.27
CA TYR A 154 -7.72 5.00 20.96
C TYR A 154 -8.73 4.43 21.95
N TRP A 155 -9.11 5.24 22.93
CA TRP A 155 -10.06 4.85 23.96
C TRP A 155 -11.38 5.55 23.69
N GLU A 156 -12.45 4.78 23.54
CA GLU A 156 -13.82 5.29 23.50
C GLU A 156 -14.42 5.18 24.88
N LEU A 157 -14.79 6.33 25.45
CA LEU A 157 -15.41 6.43 26.77
C LEU A 157 -16.92 6.37 26.57
N THR A 158 -17.53 5.20 26.83
CA THR A 158 -18.99 5.08 26.88
C THR A 158 -19.46 5.20 28.32
N GLY A 159 -20.36 6.15 28.59
CA GLY A 159 -20.99 6.33 29.91
C GLY A 159 -22.49 6.04 29.84
N VAL A 160 -23.02 5.36 30.85
CA VAL A 160 -24.46 5.27 31.07
C VAL A 160 -24.86 6.41 32.01
N ALA A 161 -25.80 7.25 31.60
CA ALA A 161 -26.33 8.31 32.47
C ALA A 161 -27.01 7.67 33.68
N ALA A 162 -26.66 8.13 34.89
CA ALA A 162 -27.39 7.73 36.09
C ALA A 162 -28.82 8.28 36.00
N GLY A 163 -29.81 7.43 36.27
CA GLY A 163 -31.20 7.88 36.46
C GLY A 163 -31.28 8.88 37.63
N SER A 164 -32.35 9.67 37.67
CA SER A 164 -32.53 10.89 38.50
C SER A 164 -32.35 10.74 40.03
N GLU A 165 -31.94 9.59 40.57
CA GLU A 165 -31.61 9.42 41.98
C GLU A 165 -30.20 8.81 42.13
N VAL A 166 -29.27 9.66 42.57
CA VAL A 166 -27.96 9.38 43.19
C VAL A 166 -27.19 8.17 42.64
N GLY A 167 -26.45 8.38 41.55
CA GLY A 167 -25.32 7.54 41.14
C GLY A 167 -24.33 8.34 40.29
N GLN A 168 -23.02 8.21 40.53
CA GLN A 168 -22.03 8.77 39.59
C GLN A 168 -22.16 8.03 38.25
N ALA A 169 -22.07 8.76 37.14
CA ALA A 169 -22.02 8.14 35.81
C ALA A 169 -20.84 7.14 35.77
N VAL A 170 -21.14 5.87 35.49
CA VAL A 170 -20.12 4.84 35.34
C VAL A 170 -19.57 4.94 33.93
N ILE A 171 -18.30 5.31 33.81
CA ILE A 171 -17.58 5.43 32.54
C ILE A 171 -16.87 4.09 32.28
N TYR A 172 -17.18 3.46 31.16
CA TYR A 172 -16.50 2.27 30.68
C TYR A 172 -15.55 2.67 29.55
N PRO A 173 -14.23 2.70 29.78
CA PRO A 173 -13.27 2.90 28.70
C PRO A 173 -13.19 1.62 27.87
N THR A 174 -13.55 1.71 26.59
CA THR A 174 -13.39 0.61 25.62
C THR A 174 -12.22 0.94 24.69
N GLN A 175 -11.25 0.03 24.61
CA GLN A 175 -10.11 0.19 23.73
C GLN A 175 -10.53 -0.17 22.30
N LYS A 176 -10.35 0.74 21.35
CA LYS A 176 -10.54 0.52 19.92
C LYS A 176 -9.22 0.71 19.17
N THR A 177 -9.08 0.00 18.07
CA THR A 177 -7.89 0.06 17.22
C THR A 177 -8.30 0.34 15.78
N VAL A 178 -7.54 1.19 15.10
CA VAL A 178 -7.67 1.45 13.67
C VAL A 178 -6.30 1.30 13.04
N MET A 179 -6.23 0.65 11.88
CA MET A 179 -5.01 0.56 11.11
C MET A 179 -4.93 1.75 10.15
N LEU A 180 -3.86 2.53 10.27
CA LEU A 180 -3.50 3.63 9.38
C LEU A 180 -2.43 3.11 8.41
N GLY A 181 -2.60 3.32 7.12
CA GLY A 181 -1.70 2.87 6.06
C GLY A 181 -2.41 2.16 4.92
N LEU A 182 -1.68 1.28 4.23
CA LEU A 182 -2.13 0.51 3.07
C LEU A 182 -2.35 -0.96 3.43
N THR A 183 -3.54 -1.46 3.14
CA THR A 183 -3.87 -2.89 3.17
C THR A 183 -4.23 -3.36 1.79
N MET A 184 -3.63 -4.46 1.34
CA MET A 184 -3.91 -5.04 0.03
C MET A 184 -4.27 -6.52 0.16
N GLY A 185 -5.44 -6.90 -0.34
CA GLY A 185 -5.76 -8.29 -0.64
C GLY A 185 -5.23 -8.66 -2.01
N VAL A 186 -4.41 -9.71 -2.11
CA VAL A 186 -3.83 -10.18 -3.38
C VAL A 186 -4.21 -11.64 -3.62
N THR A 187 -4.66 -11.96 -4.83
CA THR A 187 -4.92 -13.33 -5.27
C THR A 187 -4.21 -13.56 -6.61
N PRO A 188 -3.11 -14.34 -6.65
CA PRO A 188 -2.40 -14.63 -7.88
C PRO A 188 -3.04 -15.80 -8.63
N TYR A 189 -3.00 -15.75 -9.95
CA TYR A 189 -3.30 -16.84 -10.87
C TYR A 189 -2.10 -17.05 -11.79
N ILE A 190 -1.46 -18.21 -11.69
CA ILE A 190 -0.20 -18.53 -12.37
C ILE A 190 -0.48 -19.46 -13.55
N SER A 191 -0.36 -18.91 -14.76
CA SER A 191 -0.54 -19.64 -16.01
C SER A 191 0.67 -20.53 -16.32
N ALA A 192 0.53 -21.47 -17.27
CA ALA A 192 1.57 -22.43 -17.64
C ALA A 192 2.72 -21.82 -18.48
N ASP A 193 2.51 -20.62 -19.01
CA ASP A 193 3.46 -19.80 -19.77
C ASP A 193 4.20 -18.78 -18.88
N ASP A 194 4.32 -19.05 -17.58
CA ASP A 194 4.94 -18.20 -16.56
C ASP A 194 4.33 -16.79 -16.42
N HIS A 195 3.16 -16.55 -16.99
CA HIS A 195 2.43 -15.30 -16.76
C HIS A 195 1.62 -15.38 -15.47
N VAL A 196 1.71 -14.33 -14.66
CA VAL A 196 0.97 -14.19 -13.41
C VAL A 196 -0.07 -13.10 -13.56
N THR A 197 -1.34 -13.48 -13.47
CA THR A 197 -2.45 -12.53 -13.36
C THR A 197 -2.80 -12.35 -11.90
N MET A 198 -2.92 -11.13 -11.41
CA MET A 198 -3.24 -10.88 -10.00
C MET A 198 -4.52 -10.07 -9.88
N GLN A 199 -5.39 -10.50 -8.97
CA GLN A 199 -6.46 -9.65 -8.47
C GLN A 199 -5.95 -8.93 -7.21
N VAL A 200 -5.98 -7.59 -7.24
CA VAL A 200 -5.49 -6.74 -6.15
C VAL A 200 -6.62 -5.86 -5.65
N LEU A 201 -6.86 -5.87 -4.35
CA LEU A 201 -7.84 -5.04 -3.66
C LEU A 201 -7.13 -4.17 -2.62
N PRO A 202 -6.73 -2.94 -2.99
CA PRO A 202 -6.11 -2.01 -2.07
C PRO A 202 -7.14 -1.23 -1.24
N ILE A 203 -6.80 -0.98 0.01
CA ILE A 203 -7.50 -0.10 0.95
C ILE A 203 -6.45 0.82 1.53
N VAL A 204 -6.64 2.13 1.34
CA VAL A 204 -5.77 3.17 1.90
C VAL A 204 -6.53 3.88 3.01
N THR A 205 -5.91 3.96 4.17
CA THR A 205 -6.40 4.71 5.32
C THR A 205 -5.34 5.72 5.70
N ASP A 206 -5.69 7.00 5.64
CA ASP A 206 -4.83 8.10 6.09
C ASP A 206 -5.37 8.72 7.38
N ALA A 207 -4.52 9.44 8.11
CA ALA A 207 -4.83 10.09 9.39
C ALA A 207 -5.54 11.44 9.22
#